data_AF-A0AAU7FRT5-F1
#
_entry.id   AF-A0AAU7FRT5-F1
#
_cell.length_a   1.000
_cell.length_b   1.000
_cell.length_c   1.000
_cell.angle_alpha   90.00
_cell.angle_beta   90.00
_cell.angle_gamma   90.00
#
_symmetry.space_group_name_H-M   'P 1'
#
loop_
_entity.id
_entity.type
_entity.pdbx_description
1 polymer ?
#
loop_
_entity_poly.entity_id
_entity_poly.type
_entity_poly.pdbx_seq_one_letter_code
_entity_poly.pdbx_strand_id
1 'polypeptide(L)'
;MNNNNVTTSNMRLFAPDFIRVISFFMIVLFHYNVEIYYNYPGFLKLGELSYFGQTMGDVGISMFIIISGLSLVISTKDNNDYVLFLKKRVLAIFPSFWISYLIVAALMLIIKGSFVGDGHYWKFILSIIGLDGFFLYRMQNYYLVGEWYTGYMIITYLFFPVLYEALKKMPVIAWGVVSAIFFAVGLNYQKLFSVYINCNPLMRLPDFLFGMSYAYFILKNKKNRLYAMLAGMLALAIAVPARESIMPQLYMLIFGVSLFSIAVYLIEFLGSIDWLRNITSYFAKHAFVAFLFHHQILYFVMSKIGGRISSGIESLCVFLFILFSSVVMAILTEPLVRILTKKMRAILLPSVSTSSR
;
A
#
# COMPACT_ATOMS: atom_id res chain seq x y z
N MET A 1 6.59 -17.59 33.76
CA MET A 1 7.04 -16.53 32.84
C MET A 1 6.00 -16.36 31.72
N ASN A 2 5.30 -15.22 31.76
CA ASN A 2 4.29 -14.65 30.84
C ASN A 2 3.86 -15.39 29.54
N ASN A 3 2.78 -16.18 29.63
CA ASN A 3 1.93 -16.50 28.46
C ASN A 3 1.09 -15.28 27.98
N ASN A 4 0.93 -14.23 28.81
CA ASN A 4 0.15 -13.03 28.47
C ASN A 4 0.88 -12.05 27.52
N ASN A 5 2.20 -12.17 27.38
CA ASN A 5 2.98 -11.32 26.45
C ASN A 5 2.96 -11.86 25.02
N VAL A 6 2.80 -13.17 24.83
CA VAL A 6 2.78 -13.80 23.51
C VAL A 6 1.46 -13.53 22.79
N THR A 7 0.32 -13.65 23.49
CA THR A 7 -1.02 -13.40 22.95
C THR A 7 -1.26 -11.94 22.57
N THR A 8 -0.81 -10.99 23.39
CA THR A 8 -0.94 -9.55 23.11
C THR A 8 -0.02 -9.09 21.98
N SER A 9 1.18 -9.68 21.82
CA SER A 9 2.06 -9.37 20.68
C SER A 9 1.54 -9.92 19.35
N ASN A 10 0.93 -11.12 19.37
CA ASN A 10 0.39 -11.78 18.18
C ASN A 10 -0.91 -11.11 17.69
N MET A 11 -1.79 -10.66 18.59
CA MET A 11 -2.97 -9.86 18.19
C MET A 11 -2.59 -8.48 17.64
N ARG A 12 -1.51 -7.86 18.15
CA ARG A 12 -1.02 -6.55 17.65
C ARG A 12 -0.52 -6.61 16.21
N LEU A 13 -0.04 -7.77 15.74
CA LEU A 13 0.41 -7.98 14.36
C LEU A 13 -0.73 -8.42 13.42
N PHE A 14 -1.78 -9.06 13.96
CA PHE A 14 -2.91 -9.54 13.16
C PHE A 14 -3.72 -8.41 12.53
N ALA A 15 -4.08 -7.35 13.27
CA ALA A 15 -4.93 -6.29 12.73
C ALA A 15 -4.28 -5.54 11.55
N PRO A 16 -3.00 -5.12 11.61
CA PRO A 16 -2.31 -4.54 10.45
C PRO A 16 -2.22 -5.49 9.25
N ASP A 17 -1.99 -6.79 9.48
CA ASP A 17 -1.94 -7.78 8.40
C ASP A 17 -3.33 -8.00 7.77
N PHE A 18 -4.39 -8.04 8.57
CA PHE A 18 -5.76 -8.17 8.09
C PHE A 18 -6.17 -6.96 7.25
N ILE A 19 -5.93 -5.75 7.76
CA ILE A 19 -6.21 -4.52 7.02
C ILE A 19 -5.39 -4.50 5.72
N ARG A 20 -4.13 -4.96 5.72
CA ARG A 20 -3.31 -5.05 4.50
C ARG A 20 -3.95 -5.95 3.44
N VAL A 21 -4.45 -7.12 3.82
CA VAL A 21 -5.11 -8.07 2.90
C VAL A 21 -6.39 -7.47 2.32
N ILE A 22 -7.24 -6.88 3.18
CA ILE A 22 -8.47 -6.22 2.72
C ILE A 22 -8.16 -5.05 1.80
N SER A 23 -7.13 -4.25 2.10
CA SER A 23 -6.70 -3.12 1.27
C SER A 23 -6.26 -3.58 -0.11
N PHE A 24 -5.49 -4.66 -0.18
CA PHE A 24 -5.11 -5.29 -1.44
C PHE A 24 -6.35 -5.70 -2.24
N PHE A 25 -7.34 -6.33 -1.61
CA PHE A 25 -8.57 -6.76 -2.29
C PHE A 25 -9.36 -5.55 -2.82
N MET A 26 -9.47 -4.49 -2.03
CA MET A 26 -10.15 -3.25 -2.42
C MET A 26 -9.49 -2.57 -3.63
N ILE A 27 -8.16 -2.55 -3.68
CA ILE A 27 -7.40 -1.98 -4.81
C ILE A 27 -7.59 -2.83 -6.08
N VAL A 28 -7.48 -4.16 -5.98
CA VAL A 28 -7.70 -5.05 -7.13
C VAL A 28 -9.14 -4.91 -7.62
N LEU A 29 -10.12 -4.84 -6.72
CA LEU A 29 -11.54 -4.65 -7.05
C LEU A 29 -11.78 -3.33 -7.75
N PHE A 30 -11.15 -2.25 -7.27
CA PHE A 30 -11.21 -0.94 -7.90
C PHE A 30 -10.67 -1.00 -9.33
N HIS A 31 -9.47 -1.53 -9.55
CA HIS A 31 -8.89 -1.63 -10.89
C HIS A 31 -9.71 -2.53 -11.82
N TYR A 32 -10.25 -3.64 -11.31
CA TYR A 32 -11.16 -4.51 -12.04
C TYR A 32 -12.41 -3.75 -12.53
N ASN A 33 -13.08 -3.02 -11.63
CA ASN A 33 -14.26 -2.25 -11.98
C ASN A 33 -13.95 -1.06 -12.91
N VAL A 34 -12.80 -0.41 -12.75
CA VAL A 34 -12.32 0.67 -13.64
C VAL A 34 -12.06 0.11 -15.05
N GLU A 35 -11.38 -1.04 -15.15
CA GLU A 35 -11.08 -1.68 -16.42
C GLU A 35 -12.37 -2.04 -17.17
N ILE A 36 -13.34 -2.62 -16.47
CA ILE A 36 -14.67 -2.89 -17.02
C ILE A 36 -15.34 -1.59 -17.49
N TYR A 37 -15.35 -0.57 -16.64
CA TYR A 37 -16.08 0.67 -16.92
C TYR A 37 -15.57 1.39 -18.17
N TYR A 38 -14.25 1.46 -18.36
CA TYR A 38 -13.66 2.19 -19.48
C TYR A 38 -13.42 1.35 -20.73
N ASN A 39 -13.00 0.08 -20.59
CA ASN A 39 -12.54 -0.73 -21.72
C ASN A 39 -13.52 -1.81 -22.16
N TYR A 40 -14.52 -2.14 -21.34
CA TYR A 40 -15.54 -3.15 -21.66
C TYR A 40 -16.95 -2.66 -21.33
N PRO A 41 -17.41 -1.53 -21.93
CA PRO A 41 -18.74 -0.99 -21.68
C PRO A 41 -19.82 -2.03 -22.02
N GLY A 42 -20.72 -2.30 -21.07
CA GLY A 42 -21.74 -3.36 -21.16
C GLY A 42 -21.47 -4.56 -20.24
N PHE A 43 -20.28 -4.65 -19.65
CA PHE A 43 -19.96 -5.66 -18.64
C PHE A 43 -20.50 -5.30 -17.27
N LEU A 44 -20.90 -6.33 -16.52
CA LEU A 44 -21.32 -6.16 -15.14
C LEU A 44 -20.10 -5.97 -14.21
N LYS A 45 -19.99 -4.77 -13.64
CA LYS A 45 -19.09 -4.46 -12.53
C LYS A 45 -19.48 -5.24 -11.28
N LEU A 46 -18.54 -5.39 -10.35
CA LEU A 46 -18.81 -5.89 -9.00
C LEU A 46 -19.00 -4.73 -8.02
N GLY A 47 -20.27 -4.41 -7.76
CA GLY A 47 -20.62 -3.29 -6.89
C GLY A 47 -20.28 -1.94 -7.52
N GLU A 48 -20.22 -0.92 -6.67
CA GLU A 48 -19.94 0.45 -7.09
C GLU A 48 -18.45 0.79 -7.01
N LEU A 49 -18.04 1.80 -7.77
CA LEU A 49 -16.66 2.31 -7.71
C LEU A 49 -16.39 3.07 -6.41
N SER A 50 -17.43 3.75 -5.90
CA SER A 50 -17.35 4.66 -4.77
C SER A 50 -18.45 4.41 -3.76
N TYR A 51 -18.08 4.47 -2.49
CA TYR A 51 -18.98 4.36 -1.35
C TYR A 51 -18.76 5.56 -0.44
N PHE A 52 -19.83 6.23 -0.02
CA PHE A 52 -19.76 7.47 0.77
C PHE A 52 -18.84 8.53 0.15
N GLY A 53 -18.76 8.62 -1.18
CA GLY A 53 -17.91 9.59 -1.87
C GLY A 53 -16.41 9.27 -1.86
N GLN A 54 -16.00 8.05 -1.50
CA GLN A 54 -14.61 7.57 -1.61
C GLN A 54 -14.55 6.34 -2.51
N THR A 55 -13.55 6.28 -3.40
CA THR A 55 -13.34 5.07 -4.21
C THR A 55 -12.77 3.95 -3.36
N MET A 56 -13.03 2.70 -3.73
CA MET A 56 -12.39 1.55 -3.07
C MET A 56 -10.85 1.61 -3.16
N GLY A 57 -10.32 2.16 -4.26
CA GLY A 57 -8.89 2.40 -4.42
C GLY A 57 -8.33 3.42 -3.43
N ASP A 58 -9.01 4.57 -3.28
CA ASP A 58 -8.61 5.63 -2.34
C ASP A 58 -8.55 5.11 -0.90
N VAL A 59 -9.55 4.33 -0.50
CA VAL A 59 -9.59 3.74 0.84
C VAL A 59 -8.47 2.71 1.02
N GLY A 60 -8.28 1.80 0.05
CA GLY A 60 -7.22 0.79 0.11
C GLY A 60 -5.82 1.41 0.18
N ILE A 61 -5.57 2.48 -0.59
CA ILE A 61 -4.30 3.21 -0.57
C ILE A 61 -4.10 3.90 0.79
N SER A 62 -5.14 4.51 1.36
CA SER A 62 -5.10 5.12 2.70
C SER A 62 -4.64 4.12 3.76
N MET A 63 -5.25 2.93 3.76
CA MET A 63 -4.88 1.86 4.68
C MET A 63 -3.42 1.42 4.50
N PHE A 64 -2.95 1.24 3.26
CA PHE A 64 -1.56 0.86 3.01
C PHE A 64 -0.55 1.92 3.49
N ILE A 65 -0.88 3.20 3.34
CA ILE A 65 -0.02 4.30 3.79
C ILE A 65 0.03 4.36 5.33
N ILE A 66 -1.13 4.25 5.99
CA ILE A 66 -1.21 4.21 7.46
C ILE A 66 -0.45 2.98 8.00
N ILE A 67 -0.64 1.79 7.43
CA ILE A 67 0.09 0.57 7.81
C ILE A 67 1.58 0.75 7.60
N SER A 68 2.00 1.44 6.54
CA SER A 68 3.41 1.70 6.27
C SER A 68 4.03 2.55 7.39
N GLY A 69 3.41 3.69 7.74
CA GLY A 69 3.88 4.53 8.84
C GLY A 69 3.93 3.78 10.18
N LEU A 70 2.88 3.00 10.47
CA LEU A 70 2.78 2.18 11.68
C LEU A 70 3.89 1.12 11.77
N SER A 71 4.08 0.37 10.68
CA SER A 71 5.04 -0.74 10.63
C SER A 71 6.48 -0.25 10.74
N LEU A 72 6.77 0.93 10.19
CA LEU A 72 8.11 1.52 10.28
C LEU A 72 8.47 1.92 11.72
N VAL A 73 7.56 2.55 12.46
CA VAL A 73 7.77 2.84 13.89
C VAL A 73 8.02 1.57 14.68
N ILE A 74 7.20 0.53 14.48
CA ILE A 74 7.36 -0.76 15.17
C ILE A 74 8.71 -1.41 14.84
N SER A 75 9.12 -1.40 13.57
CA SER A 75 10.35 -2.07 13.12
C SER A 75 11.63 -1.33 13.51
N THR A 76 11.53 -0.01 13.73
CA THR A 76 12.66 0.85 14.10
C THR A 76 13.04 0.68 15.57
N LYS A 77 12.08 0.34 16.46
CA LYS A 77 12.32 0.05 17.89
C LYS A 77 13.18 1.11 18.59
N ASP A 78 12.94 2.39 18.27
CA ASP A 78 13.70 3.52 18.81
C ASP A 78 15.20 3.56 18.47
N ASN A 79 15.64 2.76 17.49
CA ASN A 79 16.97 2.84 16.91
C ASN A 79 17.04 3.98 15.88
N ASN A 80 17.94 4.94 16.09
CA ASN A 80 18.13 6.09 15.22
C ASN A 80 19.16 5.87 14.08
N ASP A 81 19.52 4.61 13.79
CA ASP A 81 20.36 4.26 12.64
C ASP A 81 19.55 4.32 11.33
N TYR A 82 19.53 5.53 10.75
CA TYR A 82 18.80 5.81 9.53
C TYR A 82 19.44 5.19 8.28
N VAL A 83 20.74 4.90 8.31
CA VAL A 83 21.42 4.18 7.23
C VAL A 83 20.97 2.73 7.21
N LEU A 84 20.92 2.08 8.37
CA LEU A 84 20.35 0.73 8.52
C LEU A 84 18.88 0.69 8.12
N PHE A 85 18.10 1.72 8.47
CA PHE A 85 16.72 1.87 8.00
C PHE A 85 16.63 1.86 6.47
N LEU A 86 17.40 2.72 5.77
CA LEU A 86 17.40 2.79 4.31
C LEU A 86 17.80 1.46 3.68
N LYS A 87 18.86 0.81 4.20
CA LYS A 87 19.28 -0.53 3.74
C LYS A 87 18.18 -1.58 3.92
N LYS A 88 17.45 -1.55 5.04
CA LYS A 88 16.29 -2.43 5.27
C LYS A 88 15.14 -2.14 4.31
N ARG A 89 14.90 -0.88 3.93
CA ARG A 89 13.90 -0.51 2.92
C ARG A 89 14.29 -1.02 1.54
N VAL A 90 15.57 -0.87 1.18
CA VAL A 90 16.10 -1.40 -0.09
C VAL A 90 15.84 -2.91 -0.19
N LEU A 91 16.17 -3.66 0.88
CA LEU A 91 15.95 -5.10 0.94
C LEU A 91 14.48 -5.51 0.98
N ALA A 92 13.57 -4.64 1.41
CA ALA A 92 12.14 -4.94 1.50
C ALA A 92 11.41 -4.72 0.18
N ILE A 93 11.89 -3.80 -0.67
CA ILE A 93 11.19 -3.37 -1.89
C ILE A 93 11.85 -3.94 -3.14
N PHE A 94 13.14 -3.67 -3.34
CA PHE A 94 13.80 -3.87 -4.62
C PHE A 94 13.94 -5.33 -5.08
N PRO A 95 14.27 -6.31 -4.21
CA PRO A 95 14.36 -7.70 -4.67
C PRO A 95 13.05 -8.19 -5.30
N SER A 96 11.93 -7.92 -4.65
CA SER A 96 10.60 -8.26 -5.15
C SER A 96 10.30 -7.50 -6.45
N PHE A 97 10.51 -6.18 -6.44
CA PHE A 97 10.26 -5.33 -7.59
C PHE A 97 11.07 -5.75 -8.83
N TRP A 98 12.38 -5.92 -8.70
CA TRP A 98 13.24 -6.29 -9.83
C TRP A 98 12.92 -7.68 -10.39
N ILE A 99 12.68 -8.67 -9.54
CA ILE A 99 12.32 -10.02 -10.01
C ILE A 99 10.96 -9.99 -10.72
N SER A 100 9.95 -9.33 -10.15
CA SER A 100 8.65 -9.17 -10.81
C SER A 100 8.76 -8.43 -12.13
N TYR A 101 9.53 -7.35 -12.17
CA TYR A 101 9.77 -6.57 -13.38
C TYR A 101 10.41 -7.44 -14.47
N LEU A 102 11.48 -8.16 -14.15
CA LEU A 102 12.20 -9.02 -15.12
C LEU A 102 11.30 -10.13 -15.67
N ILE A 103 10.46 -10.73 -14.83
CA ILE A 103 9.52 -11.76 -15.26
C ILE A 103 8.49 -11.18 -16.23
N VAL A 104 7.87 -10.04 -15.88
CA VAL A 104 6.91 -9.38 -16.79
C VAL A 104 7.59 -8.92 -18.07
N ALA A 105 8.81 -8.39 -17.99
CA ALA A 105 9.57 -7.97 -19.15
C ALA A 105 9.84 -9.14 -20.12
N ALA A 106 10.26 -10.28 -19.59
CA ALA A 106 10.47 -11.50 -20.37
C ALA A 106 9.16 -12.00 -21.01
N LEU A 107 8.06 -12.04 -20.24
CA LEU A 107 6.75 -12.43 -20.75
C LEU A 107 6.26 -11.50 -21.86
N MET A 108 6.39 -10.18 -21.67
CA MET A 108 6.01 -9.18 -22.67
C MET A 108 6.84 -9.33 -23.95
N LEU A 109 8.15 -9.58 -23.82
CA LEU A 109 9.02 -9.83 -24.97
C LEU A 109 8.58 -11.07 -25.76
N ILE A 110 8.23 -12.15 -25.07
CA ILE A 110 7.75 -13.40 -25.69
C ILE A 110 6.39 -13.18 -26.38
N ILE A 111 5.46 -12.50 -25.72
CA ILE A 111 4.08 -12.32 -26.21
C ILE A 111 4.02 -11.29 -27.35
N LYS A 112 4.74 -10.16 -27.23
CA LYS A 112 4.65 -9.03 -28.17
C LYS A 112 5.79 -9.01 -29.19
N GLY A 113 6.79 -9.87 -29.07
CA GLY A 113 7.97 -9.90 -29.94
C GLY A 113 8.88 -8.67 -29.84
N SER A 114 8.62 -7.76 -28.89
CA SER A 114 9.35 -6.50 -28.72
C SER A 114 9.42 -6.10 -27.25
N PHE A 115 10.49 -5.37 -26.91
CA PHE A 115 10.66 -4.84 -25.55
C PHE A 115 9.80 -3.60 -25.35
N VAL A 116 9.11 -3.51 -24.21
CA VAL A 116 8.30 -2.34 -23.85
C VAL A 116 9.21 -1.17 -23.56
N GLY A 117 8.93 0.00 -24.15
CA GLY A 117 9.68 1.24 -23.93
C GLY A 117 9.54 2.18 -25.11
N ASP A 118 10.00 3.42 -24.94
CA ASP A 118 9.88 4.48 -25.96
C ASP A 118 11.22 4.77 -26.68
N GLY A 119 12.16 3.83 -26.63
CA GLY A 119 13.46 3.89 -27.28
C GLY A 119 14.52 4.74 -26.57
N HIS A 120 14.16 5.52 -25.54
CA HIS A 120 15.11 6.38 -24.82
C HIS A 120 15.75 5.66 -23.64
N TYR A 121 16.82 4.92 -23.88
CA TYR A 121 17.44 3.99 -22.91
C TYR A 121 17.80 4.59 -21.54
N TRP A 122 18.11 5.89 -21.46
CA TRP A 122 18.40 6.55 -20.18
C TRP A 122 17.23 6.45 -19.19
N LYS A 123 15.98 6.38 -19.69
CA LYS A 123 14.76 6.29 -18.87
C LYS A 123 14.66 4.96 -18.12
N PHE A 124 15.44 3.96 -18.51
CA PHE A 124 15.50 2.67 -17.82
C PHE A 124 16.01 2.80 -16.38
N ILE A 125 16.75 3.88 -16.06
CA ILE A 125 17.14 4.19 -14.68
C ILE A 125 15.91 4.30 -13.75
N LEU A 126 14.78 4.80 -14.26
CA LEU A 126 13.54 4.93 -13.50
C LEU A 126 13.01 3.57 -13.09
N SER A 127 13.11 2.55 -13.95
CA SER A 127 12.74 1.18 -13.62
C SER A 127 13.72 0.58 -12.61
N ILE A 128 15.03 0.81 -12.75
CA ILE A 128 16.02 0.32 -11.77
C ILE A 128 15.72 0.85 -10.36
N ILE A 129 15.35 2.12 -10.23
CA ILE A 129 15.05 2.76 -8.94
C ILE A 129 13.58 2.69 -8.53
N GLY A 130 12.71 2.02 -9.30
CA GLY A 130 11.29 1.82 -8.99
C GLY A 130 10.43 3.09 -9.07
N LEU A 131 10.84 4.10 -9.84
CA LEU A 131 10.12 5.37 -10.05
C LEU A 131 9.45 5.45 -11.43
N ASP A 132 9.60 4.45 -12.28
CA ASP A 132 9.01 4.40 -13.63
C ASP A 132 7.49 4.59 -13.62
N GLY A 133 6.76 3.79 -12.83
CA GLY A 133 5.30 3.91 -12.69
C GLY A 133 4.87 5.27 -12.13
N PHE A 134 5.66 5.83 -11.21
CA PHE A 134 5.37 7.15 -10.63
C PHE A 134 5.53 8.27 -11.66
N PHE A 135 6.51 8.21 -12.56
CA PHE A 135 6.75 9.25 -13.56
C PHE A 135 5.92 9.12 -14.86
N LEU A 136 5.02 8.14 -14.94
CA LEU A 136 4.15 7.97 -16.12
C LEU A 136 3.28 9.18 -16.44
N TYR A 137 2.88 9.97 -15.44
CA TYR A 137 2.10 11.19 -15.66
C TYR A 137 2.87 12.25 -16.47
N ARG A 138 4.20 12.17 -16.50
CA ARG A 138 5.07 13.16 -17.16
C ARG A 138 5.63 12.65 -18.48
N MET A 139 5.92 11.36 -18.56
CA MET A 139 6.62 10.79 -19.71
C MET A 139 6.40 9.28 -19.81
N GLN A 140 6.27 8.80 -21.05
CA GLN A 140 6.39 7.38 -21.34
C GLN A 140 7.81 6.90 -21.00
N ASN A 141 7.90 5.69 -20.47
CA ASN A 141 9.12 5.04 -20.03
C ASN A 141 8.95 3.51 -20.06
N TYR A 142 9.79 2.78 -19.32
CA TYR A 142 9.86 1.32 -19.31
C TYR A 142 9.00 0.67 -18.20
N TYR A 143 7.93 1.33 -17.74
CA TYR A 143 7.03 0.81 -16.70
C TYR A 143 6.40 -0.55 -17.07
N LEU A 144 6.41 -1.47 -16.10
CA LEU A 144 5.79 -2.81 -16.24
C LEU A 144 5.03 -3.28 -15.00
N VAL A 145 5.47 -2.94 -13.79
CA VAL A 145 4.92 -3.50 -12.55
C VAL A 145 4.89 -2.47 -11.43
N GLY A 146 4.04 -2.71 -10.43
CA GLY A 146 4.09 -2.00 -9.15
C GLY A 146 3.41 -0.64 -9.13
N GLU A 147 2.75 -0.24 -10.23
CA GLU A 147 1.97 0.99 -10.33
C GLU A 147 2.78 2.25 -10.00
N TRP A 148 2.09 3.39 -9.97
CA TRP A 148 2.63 4.61 -9.39
C TRP A 148 2.95 4.47 -7.89
N TYR A 149 2.30 3.51 -7.21
CA TYR A 149 2.38 3.32 -5.76
C TYR A 149 3.78 2.90 -5.27
N THR A 150 4.52 2.09 -6.04
CA THR A 150 5.88 1.68 -5.64
C THR A 150 6.81 2.88 -5.53
N GLY A 151 6.82 3.74 -6.55
CA GLY A 151 7.64 4.96 -6.51
C GLY A 151 7.16 5.96 -5.47
N TYR A 152 5.84 6.09 -5.30
CA TYR A 152 5.24 6.84 -4.21
C TYR A 152 5.80 6.39 -2.85
N MET A 153 5.80 5.08 -2.54
CA MET A 153 6.28 4.57 -1.25
C MET A 153 7.76 4.85 -1.01
N ILE A 154 8.58 4.70 -2.05
CA ILE A 154 10.02 4.99 -1.98
C ILE A 154 10.23 6.45 -1.56
N ILE A 155 9.53 7.39 -2.21
CA ILE A 155 9.60 8.82 -1.87
C ILE A 155 9.06 9.08 -0.46
N THR A 156 7.90 8.52 -0.10
CA THR A 156 7.32 8.69 1.25
C THR A 156 8.27 8.22 2.35
N TYR A 157 9.00 7.13 2.14
CA TYR A 157 9.93 6.59 3.14
C TYR A 157 11.16 7.47 3.37
N LEU A 158 11.50 8.38 2.45
CA LEU A 158 12.57 9.37 2.67
C LEU A 158 12.19 10.40 3.74
N PHE A 159 10.90 10.67 3.96
CA PHE A 159 10.45 11.57 5.03
C PHE A 159 10.48 10.92 6.41
N PHE A 160 10.53 9.58 6.48
CA PHE A 160 10.41 8.84 7.75
C PHE A 160 11.43 9.27 8.81
N PRO A 161 12.75 9.39 8.54
CA PRO A 161 13.73 9.79 9.56
C PRO A 161 13.39 11.12 10.25
N VAL A 162 13.06 12.13 9.44
CA VAL A 162 12.74 13.48 9.93
C VAL A 162 11.42 13.47 10.70
N LEU A 163 10.39 12.82 10.15
CA LEU A 163 9.10 12.70 10.82
C LEU A 163 9.20 11.90 12.12
N TYR A 164 10.02 10.86 12.16
CA TYR A 164 10.18 10.02 13.35
C TYR A 164 10.87 10.76 14.49
N GLU A 165 11.95 11.50 14.21
CA GLU A 165 12.58 12.38 15.20
C GLU A 165 11.63 13.48 15.68
N ALA A 166 10.92 14.14 14.76
CA ALA A 166 9.97 15.19 15.09
C ALA A 166 8.82 14.65 15.94
N LEU A 167 8.29 13.47 15.63
CA LEU A 167 7.22 12.82 16.37
C LEU A 167 7.65 12.46 17.80
N LYS A 168 8.89 11.98 17.98
CA LYS A 168 9.43 11.63 19.31
C LYS A 168 9.63 12.86 20.21
N LYS A 169 10.13 13.96 19.64
CA LYS A 169 10.55 15.15 20.40
C LYS A 169 9.44 16.19 20.54
N MET A 170 8.70 16.44 19.46
CA MET A 170 7.75 17.55 19.34
C MET A 170 6.51 17.13 18.52
N PRO A 171 5.71 16.15 18.99
CA PRO A 171 4.63 15.56 18.19
C PRO A 171 3.59 16.58 17.71
N VAL A 172 3.24 17.57 18.53
CA VAL A 172 2.28 18.62 18.16
C VAL A 172 2.84 19.51 17.04
N ILE A 173 4.11 19.87 17.10
CA ILE A 173 4.77 20.68 16.07
C ILE A 173 4.90 19.86 14.77
N ALA A 174 5.23 18.57 14.86
CA ALA A 174 5.30 17.69 13.70
C ALA A 174 3.96 17.66 12.94
N TRP A 175 2.85 17.48 13.65
CA TRP A 175 1.50 17.55 13.07
C TRP A 175 1.15 18.94 12.54
N GLY A 176 1.51 20.00 13.25
CA GLY A 176 1.30 21.39 12.79
C GLY A 176 2.01 21.67 11.46
N VAL A 177 3.28 21.27 11.34
CA VAL A 177 4.07 21.45 10.11
C VAL A 177 3.52 20.61 8.96
N VAL A 178 3.22 19.32 9.18
CA VAL A 178 2.64 18.46 8.13
C VAL A 178 1.28 18.97 7.68
N SER A 179 0.45 19.48 8.59
CA SER A 179 -0.84 20.07 8.25
C SER A 179 -0.67 21.37 7.45
N ALA A 180 0.27 22.24 7.85
CA ALA A 180 0.59 23.46 7.11
C ALA A 180 1.06 23.15 5.68
N ILE A 181 1.93 22.14 5.50
CA ILE A 181 2.35 21.67 4.18
C ILE A 181 1.16 21.14 3.38
N PHE A 182 0.33 20.28 3.99
CA PHE A 182 -0.85 19.70 3.33
C PHE A 182 -1.80 20.78 2.80
N PHE A 183 -2.14 21.79 3.62
CA PHE A 183 -3.01 22.89 3.18
C PHE A 183 -2.32 23.83 2.19
N ALA A 184 -1.07 24.22 2.43
CA ALA A 184 -0.33 25.12 1.54
C ALA A 184 -0.16 24.51 0.14
N VAL A 185 0.21 23.23 0.07
CA VAL A 185 0.35 22.48 -1.18
C VAL A 185 -1.01 22.22 -1.81
N GLY A 186 -2.01 21.80 -1.03
CA GLY A 186 -3.37 21.51 -1.53
C GLY A 186 -4.04 22.72 -2.18
N LEU A 187 -3.96 23.89 -1.55
CA LEU A 187 -4.53 25.14 -2.06
C LEU A 187 -3.83 25.66 -3.32
N ASN A 188 -2.56 25.28 -3.53
CA ASN A 188 -1.75 25.71 -4.67
C ASN A 188 -1.42 24.56 -5.64
N TYR A 189 -2.13 23.44 -5.53
CA TYR A 189 -1.67 22.17 -6.07
C TYR A 189 -1.42 22.20 -7.58
N GLN A 190 -2.38 22.74 -8.35
CA GLN A 190 -2.30 22.82 -9.80
C GLN A 190 -1.15 23.69 -10.33
N LYS A 191 -0.65 24.63 -9.51
CA LYS A 191 0.52 25.46 -9.85
C LYS A 191 1.84 24.75 -9.57
N LEU A 192 1.87 23.89 -8.54
CA LEU A 192 3.07 23.23 -8.05
C LEU A 192 3.33 21.89 -8.73
N PHE A 193 2.25 21.15 -9.06
CA PHE A 193 2.35 19.76 -9.47
C PHE A 193 1.38 19.44 -10.62
N SER A 194 1.85 18.57 -11.53
CA SER A 194 1.04 17.96 -12.60
C SER A 194 0.67 16.51 -12.32
N VAL A 195 1.28 15.87 -11.31
CA VAL A 195 0.89 14.53 -10.87
C VAL A 195 -0.48 14.57 -10.21
N TYR A 196 -1.33 13.58 -10.47
CA TYR A 196 -2.63 13.46 -9.82
C TYR A 196 -2.51 13.60 -8.30
N ILE A 197 -3.38 14.41 -7.70
CA ILE A 197 -3.24 14.88 -6.32
C ILE A 197 -3.16 13.75 -5.28
N ASN A 198 -3.92 12.67 -5.48
CA ASN A 198 -3.91 11.52 -4.57
C ASN A 198 -2.66 10.64 -4.75
N CYS A 199 -1.96 10.75 -5.88
CA CYS A 199 -0.70 10.06 -6.15
C CYS A 199 0.51 10.82 -5.59
N ASN A 200 0.35 12.01 -5.01
CA ASN A 200 1.48 12.80 -4.51
C ASN A 200 1.82 12.47 -3.05
N PRO A 201 3.07 12.06 -2.73
CA PRO A 201 3.52 11.76 -1.37
C PRO A 201 3.25 12.87 -0.35
N LEU A 202 3.31 14.15 -0.75
CA LEU A 202 3.07 15.28 0.16
C LEU A 202 1.61 15.38 0.59
N MET A 203 0.67 15.11 -0.32
CA MET A 203 -0.76 15.19 -0.04
C MET A 203 -1.26 14.02 0.83
N ARG A 204 -0.43 13.00 1.01
CA ARG A 204 -0.73 11.78 1.74
C ARG A 204 0.20 11.57 2.94
N LEU A 205 1.06 12.56 3.21
CA LEU A 205 1.93 12.61 4.37
C LEU A 205 1.15 12.60 5.70
N PRO A 206 -0.04 13.23 5.82
CA PRO A 206 -0.87 13.11 7.02
C PRO A 206 -1.31 11.67 7.32
N ASP A 207 -1.69 10.87 6.32
CA ASP A 207 -2.04 9.45 6.51
C ASP A 207 -0.84 8.66 7.06
N PHE A 208 0.35 8.95 6.53
CA PHE A 208 1.58 8.31 6.95
C PHE A 208 1.96 8.68 8.40
N LEU A 209 1.89 9.97 8.73
CA LEU A 209 2.14 10.48 10.08
C LEU A 209 1.09 9.97 11.08
N PHE A 210 -0.17 9.78 10.64
CA PHE A 210 -1.20 9.12 11.43
C PHE A 210 -0.80 7.71 11.80
N GLY A 211 -0.36 6.89 10.84
CA GLY A 211 0.14 5.55 11.10
C GLY A 211 1.28 5.53 12.12
N MET A 212 2.24 6.44 11.98
CA MET A 212 3.35 6.58 12.93
C MET A 212 2.87 6.96 14.34
N SER A 213 1.98 7.95 14.43
CA SER A 213 1.38 8.42 15.69
C SER A 213 0.55 7.30 16.35
N TYR A 214 -0.19 6.53 15.55
CA TYR A 214 -0.97 5.40 16.01
C TYR A 214 -0.05 4.35 16.65
N ALA A 215 1.05 3.98 15.99
CA ALA A 215 2.02 3.04 16.55
C ALA A 215 2.62 3.52 17.88
N TYR A 216 2.99 4.80 17.95
CA TYR A 216 3.73 5.35 19.07
C TYR A 216 2.84 5.61 20.30
N PHE A 217 1.67 6.23 20.10
CA PHE A 217 0.80 6.71 21.18
C PHE A 217 -0.44 5.83 21.45
N ILE A 218 -0.96 5.14 20.43
CA ILE A 218 -2.28 4.50 20.50
C ILE A 218 -2.15 2.98 20.65
N LEU A 219 -1.32 2.35 19.83
CA LEU A 219 -1.29 0.90 19.63
C LEU A 219 -1.02 0.10 20.90
N LYS A 220 -0.21 0.62 21.84
CA LYS A 220 0.14 -0.11 23.07
C LYS A 220 -1.00 -0.18 24.09
N ASN A 221 -1.89 0.82 24.12
CA ASN A 221 -2.93 0.96 25.15
C ASN A 221 -4.34 0.72 24.59
N LYS A 222 -5.07 -0.24 25.17
CA LYS A 222 -6.44 -0.60 24.75
C LYS A 222 -7.43 0.57 24.87
N LYS A 223 -7.34 1.38 25.93
CA LYS A 223 -8.19 2.56 26.09
C LYS A 223 -7.95 3.58 24.99
N ASN A 224 -6.69 3.80 24.61
CA ASN A 224 -6.36 4.72 23.52
C ASN A 224 -6.91 4.22 22.18
N ARG A 225 -6.85 2.90 21.91
CA ARG A 225 -7.47 2.31 20.71
C ARG A 225 -8.99 2.48 20.71
N LEU A 226 -9.65 2.29 21.86
CA LEU A 226 -11.08 2.57 22.00
C LEU A 226 -11.39 4.05 21.71
N TYR A 227 -10.65 4.98 22.31
CA TYR A 227 -10.84 6.41 22.05
C TYR A 227 -10.59 6.78 20.58
N ALA A 228 -9.59 6.18 19.94
CA ALA A 228 -9.34 6.37 18.51
C ALA A 228 -10.52 5.86 17.66
N MET A 229 -11.10 4.71 18.00
CA MET A 229 -12.33 4.22 17.34
C MET A 229 -13.50 5.17 17.54
N LEU A 230 -13.77 5.60 18.78
CA LEU A 230 -14.88 6.52 19.09
C LEU A 230 -14.70 7.86 18.36
N ALA A 231 -13.49 8.41 18.35
CA ALA A 231 -13.15 9.61 17.60
C ALA A 231 -13.34 9.42 16.09
N GLY A 232 -12.93 8.26 15.54
CA GLY A 232 -13.14 7.92 14.13
C GLY A 232 -14.63 7.82 13.76
N MET A 233 -15.45 7.19 14.61
CA MET A 233 -16.90 7.11 14.38
C MET A 233 -17.55 8.49 14.40
N LEU A 234 -17.19 9.33 15.38
CA LEU A 234 -17.68 10.70 15.45
C LEU A 234 -17.24 11.52 14.22
N ALA A 235 -15.98 11.38 13.80
CA ALA A 235 -15.46 12.07 12.63
C ALA A 235 -16.20 11.66 11.35
N LEU A 236 -16.50 10.36 11.16
CA LEU A 236 -17.31 9.89 10.02
C LEU A 236 -18.75 10.39 10.10
N ALA A 237 -19.37 10.36 11.27
CA ALA A 237 -20.74 10.84 11.46
C ALA A 237 -20.90 12.32 11.08
N ILE A 238 -19.85 13.12 11.26
CA ILE A 238 -19.81 14.54 10.85
C ILE A 238 -19.40 14.69 9.37
N ALA A 239 -18.34 14.00 8.95
CA ALA A 239 -17.72 14.21 7.65
C ALA A 239 -18.51 13.63 6.48
N VAL A 240 -19.20 12.50 6.66
CA VAL A 240 -19.97 11.86 5.57
C VAL A 240 -21.16 12.74 5.12
N PRO A 241 -21.97 13.33 6.02
CA PRO A 241 -22.98 14.31 5.64
C PRO A 241 -22.38 15.60 5.06
N ALA A 242 -21.26 16.07 5.61
CA ALA A 242 -20.60 17.31 5.19
C ALA A 242 -19.61 17.14 4.02
N ARG A 243 -19.56 15.96 3.37
CA ARG A 243 -18.51 15.59 2.41
C ARG A 243 -18.34 16.58 1.25
N GLU A 244 -19.43 17.21 0.81
CA GLU A 244 -19.45 18.16 -0.30
C GLU A 244 -18.86 19.53 0.09
N SER A 245 -18.86 19.84 1.39
CA SER A 245 -18.30 21.07 1.97
C SER A 245 -16.83 20.91 2.41
N ILE A 246 -16.30 19.69 2.40
CA ILE A 246 -14.94 19.39 2.86
C ILE A 246 -14.03 19.24 1.64
N MET A 247 -12.83 19.81 1.70
CA MET A 247 -11.81 19.61 0.66
C MET A 247 -11.60 18.09 0.42
N PRO A 248 -11.69 17.58 -0.82
CA PRO A 248 -11.73 16.13 -1.07
C PRO A 248 -10.58 15.33 -0.44
N GLN A 249 -9.37 15.89 -0.43
CA GLN A 249 -8.19 15.26 0.16
C GLN A 249 -8.27 15.20 1.70
N LEU A 250 -8.87 16.23 2.32
CA LEU A 250 -9.14 16.23 3.75
C LEU A 250 -10.23 15.22 4.10
N TYR A 251 -11.28 15.13 3.28
CA TYR A 251 -12.32 14.12 3.44
C TYR A 251 -11.74 12.70 3.33
N MET A 252 -10.88 12.45 2.33
CA MET A 252 -10.16 11.18 2.16
C MET A 252 -9.30 10.84 3.38
N LEU A 253 -8.55 11.82 3.91
CA LEU A 253 -7.77 11.66 5.13
C LEU A 253 -8.66 11.27 6.32
N ILE A 254 -9.71 12.05 6.59
CA ILE A 254 -10.65 11.80 7.70
C ILE A 254 -11.26 10.41 7.57
N PHE A 255 -11.70 10.05 6.36
CA PHE A 255 -12.32 8.75 6.10
C PHE A 255 -11.33 7.60 6.35
N GLY A 256 -10.11 7.71 5.81
CA GLY A 256 -9.06 6.70 5.96
C GLY A 256 -8.62 6.50 7.42
N VAL A 257 -8.29 7.56 8.16
CA VAL A 257 -7.84 7.41 9.56
C VAL A 257 -8.94 6.91 10.48
N SER A 258 -10.19 7.27 10.19
CA SER A 258 -11.36 6.83 10.94
C SER A 258 -11.63 5.34 10.70
N LEU A 259 -11.69 4.93 9.43
CA LEU A 259 -11.92 3.52 9.08
C LEU A 259 -10.80 2.63 9.61
N PHE A 260 -9.54 3.09 9.55
CA PHE A 260 -8.41 2.36 10.12
C PHE A 260 -8.57 2.17 11.63
N SER A 261 -8.91 3.24 12.36
CA SER A 261 -9.07 3.19 13.82
C SER A 261 -10.21 2.28 14.24
N ILE A 262 -11.32 2.31 13.50
CA ILE A 262 -12.47 1.43 13.69
C ILE A 262 -12.07 -0.01 13.40
N ALA A 263 -11.44 -0.28 12.26
CA ALA A 263 -11.02 -1.61 11.86
C ALA A 263 -10.08 -2.25 12.90
N VAL A 264 -9.06 -1.53 13.37
CA VAL A 264 -8.11 -2.05 14.38
C VAL A 264 -8.84 -2.46 15.66
N TYR A 265 -9.75 -1.63 16.17
CA TYR A 265 -10.47 -1.95 17.41
C TYR A 265 -11.48 -3.08 17.21
N LEU A 266 -12.21 -3.10 16.09
CA LEU A 266 -13.17 -4.17 15.78
C LEU A 266 -12.46 -5.52 15.65
N ILE A 267 -11.32 -5.58 14.96
CA ILE A 267 -10.52 -6.82 14.82
C ILE A 267 -10.05 -7.31 16.18
N GLU A 268 -9.63 -6.41 17.07
CA GLU A 268 -9.28 -6.78 18.45
C GLU A 268 -10.50 -7.27 19.23
N PHE A 269 -11.64 -6.58 19.12
CA PHE A 269 -12.87 -6.89 19.84
C PHE A 269 -13.45 -8.25 19.46
N LEU A 270 -13.51 -8.54 18.16
CA LEU A 270 -13.97 -9.82 17.63
C LEU A 270 -13.03 -10.98 18.02
N GLY A 271 -11.77 -10.65 18.38
CA GLY A 271 -10.74 -11.63 18.62
C GLY A 271 -10.26 -12.29 17.32
N SER A 272 -8.98 -12.70 17.28
CA SER A 272 -8.47 -13.47 16.15
C SER A 272 -8.73 -14.96 16.40
N ILE A 273 -9.45 -15.64 15.53
CA ILE A 273 -9.46 -17.10 15.50
C ILE A 273 -8.16 -17.57 14.83
N ASP A 274 -7.50 -18.60 15.39
CA ASP A 274 -6.15 -19.02 14.96
C ASP A 274 -6.07 -19.34 13.46
N TRP A 275 -7.08 -19.98 12.89
CA TRP A 275 -7.12 -20.30 11.46
C TRP A 275 -7.17 -19.02 10.60
N LEU A 276 -7.98 -18.04 10.99
CA LEU A 276 -8.10 -16.76 10.28
C LEU A 276 -6.78 -15.99 10.36
N ARG A 277 -6.13 -15.97 11.54
CA ARG A 277 -4.81 -15.36 11.72
C ARG A 277 -3.76 -15.97 10.80
N ASN A 278 -3.72 -17.30 10.71
CA ASN A 278 -2.76 -18.00 9.87
C ASN A 278 -2.99 -17.69 8.38
N ILE A 279 -4.25 -17.73 7.92
CA ILE A 279 -4.61 -17.37 6.54
C ILE A 279 -4.23 -15.92 6.24
N THR A 280 -4.65 -14.98 7.09
CA THR A 280 -4.35 -13.56 6.90
C THR A 280 -2.85 -13.30 6.88
N SER A 281 -2.08 -13.86 7.81
CA SER A 281 -0.63 -13.69 7.84
C SER A 281 0.03 -14.24 6.57
N TYR A 282 -0.45 -15.39 6.08
CA TYR A 282 0.00 -15.98 4.83
C TYR A 282 -0.26 -15.05 3.64
N PHE A 283 -1.49 -14.56 3.45
CA PHE A 283 -1.81 -13.62 2.36
C PHE A 283 -1.08 -12.28 2.52
N ALA A 284 -0.99 -11.73 3.73
CA ALA A 284 -0.33 -10.45 4.01
C ALA A 284 1.15 -10.46 3.63
N LYS A 285 1.83 -11.61 3.78
CA LYS A 285 3.22 -11.81 3.35
C LYS A 285 3.38 -11.71 1.83
N HIS A 286 2.40 -12.18 1.07
CA HIS A 286 2.43 -12.20 -0.40
C HIS A 286 1.78 -10.96 -1.03
N ALA A 287 1.02 -10.18 -0.27
CA ALA A 287 0.23 -9.05 -0.77
C ALA A 287 1.04 -8.04 -1.59
N PHE A 288 2.27 -7.70 -1.16
CA PHE A 288 3.11 -6.76 -1.92
C PHE A 288 3.51 -7.30 -3.28
N VAL A 289 3.96 -8.56 -3.37
CA VAL A 289 4.36 -9.15 -4.65
C VAL A 289 3.15 -9.40 -5.55
N ALA A 290 2.02 -9.81 -4.97
CA ALA A 290 0.76 -9.97 -5.70
C ALA A 290 0.30 -8.62 -6.30
N PHE A 291 0.44 -7.54 -5.53
CA PHE A 291 0.22 -6.18 -5.99
C PHE A 291 1.16 -5.79 -7.14
N LEU A 292 2.39 -6.30 -7.24
CA LEU A 292 3.24 -5.99 -8.41
C LEU A 292 2.67 -6.57 -9.72
N PHE A 293 2.00 -7.72 -9.66
CA PHE A 293 1.50 -8.44 -10.84
C PHE A 293 0.04 -8.14 -11.22
N HIS A 294 -0.77 -7.64 -10.29
CA HIS A 294 -2.23 -7.63 -10.44
C HIS A 294 -2.74 -6.96 -11.73
N HIS A 295 -2.14 -5.84 -12.15
CA HIS A 295 -2.48 -5.17 -13.41
C HIS A 295 -2.22 -6.02 -14.63
N GLN A 296 -1.03 -6.63 -14.71
CA GLN A 296 -0.66 -7.44 -15.86
C GLN A 296 -1.56 -8.67 -15.99
N ILE A 297 -1.93 -9.27 -14.86
CA ILE A 297 -2.89 -10.37 -14.80
C ILE A 297 -4.28 -9.89 -15.19
N LEU A 298 -4.75 -8.77 -14.63
CA LEU A 298 -6.04 -8.16 -14.97
C LEU A 298 -6.14 -7.93 -16.48
N TYR A 299 -5.19 -7.20 -17.07
CA TYR A 299 -5.21 -6.89 -18.50
C TYR A 299 -5.14 -8.15 -19.36
N PHE A 300 -4.29 -9.11 -18.99
CA PHE A 300 -4.20 -10.37 -19.71
C PHE A 300 -5.54 -11.14 -19.68
N VAL A 301 -6.12 -11.33 -18.49
CA VAL A 301 -7.38 -12.07 -18.32
C VAL A 301 -8.52 -11.38 -19.06
N MET A 302 -8.67 -10.06 -18.88
CA MET A 302 -9.72 -9.28 -19.54
C MET A 302 -9.61 -9.34 -21.07
N SER A 303 -8.38 -9.26 -21.61
CA SER A 303 -8.16 -9.40 -23.06
C SER A 303 -8.57 -10.76 -23.63
N LYS A 304 -8.53 -11.83 -22.83
CA LYS A 304 -8.92 -13.18 -23.25
C LYS A 304 -10.42 -13.43 -23.11
N ILE A 305 -11.06 -12.81 -22.13
CA ILE A 305 -12.50 -12.93 -21.92
C ILE A 305 -13.27 -12.07 -22.94
N GLY A 306 -12.74 -10.89 -23.28
CA GLY A 306 -13.02 -10.15 -24.52
C GLY A 306 -14.50 -9.91 -24.86
N GLY A 307 -15.39 -9.90 -23.89
CA GLY A 307 -16.83 -9.70 -24.12
C GLY A 307 -17.78 -10.45 -23.20
N ARG A 308 -17.30 -11.54 -22.58
CA ARG A 308 -18.16 -12.69 -22.24
C ARG A 308 -18.54 -12.81 -20.75
N ILE A 309 -18.83 -11.68 -20.08
CA ILE A 309 -19.35 -11.69 -18.71
C ILE A 309 -20.80 -11.18 -18.75
N SER A 310 -21.73 -12.10 -18.56
CA SER A 310 -23.18 -11.89 -18.66
C SER A 310 -23.89 -11.80 -17.31
N SER A 311 -23.25 -12.22 -16.21
CA SER A 311 -23.84 -12.22 -14.88
C SER A 311 -22.89 -11.70 -13.78
N GLY A 312 -23.47 -11.28 -12.65
CA GLY A 312 -22.70 -10.88 -11.47
C GLY A 312 -21.86 -12.02 -10.88
N ILE A 313 -22.32 -13.28 -11.01
CA ILE A 313 -21.57 -14.47 -10.56
C ILE A 313 -20.34 -14.67 -11.44
N GLU A 314 -20.48 -14.56 -12.76
CA GLU A 314 -19.33 -14.64 -13.67
C GLU A 314 -18.33 -13.53 -13.38
N SER A 315 -18.80 -12.30 -13.14
CA SER A 315 -17.95 -11.18 -12.76
C SER A 315 -17.18 -11.48 -11.46
N LEU A 316 -17.86 -12.05 -10.46
CA LEU A 316 -17.25 -12.48 -9.19
C LEU A 316 -16.20 -13.57 -9.41
N CYS A 317 -16.49 -14.58 -10.23
CA CYS A 317 -15.55 -15.63 -10.57
C CYS A 317 -14.30 -15.09 -11.25
N VAL A 318 -14.44 -14.15 -12.20
CA VAL A 318 -13.31 -13.52 -12.90
C VAL A 318 -12.46 -12.69 -11.93
N PHE A 319 -13.10 -11.88 -11.08
CA PHE A 319 -12.40 -11.13 -10.06
C PHE A 319 -11.62 -12.04 -9.09
N LEU A 320 -12.26 -13.09 -8.57
CA LEU A 320 -11.60 -14.05 -7.69
C LEU A 320 -10.47 -14.80 -8.40
N PHE A 321 -10.63 -15.10 -9.69
CA PHE A 321 -9.57 -15.70 -10.50
C PHE A 321 -8.36 -14.76 -10.66
N ILE A 322 -8.57 -13.47 -10.92
CA ILE A 322 -7.50 -12.47 -11.01
C ILE A 322 -6.78 -12.35 -9.65
N LEU A 323 -7.54 -12.29 -8.56
CA LEU A 323 -7.00 -12.21 -7.21
C LEU A 323 -6.16 -13.44 -6.86
N PHE A 324 -6.71 -14.63 -7.09
CA PHE A 324 -6.02 -15.90 -6.89
C PHE A 324 -4.76 -16.00 -7.73
N SER A 325 -4.85 -15.69 -9.02
CA SER A 325 -3.71 -15.72 -9.95
C SER A 325 -2.59 -14.75 -9.51
N SER A 326 -2.96 -13.58 -8.99
CA SER A 326 -1.99 -12.61 -8.45
C SER A 326 -1.22 -13.17 -7.26
N VAL A 327 -1.90 -13.87 -6.36
CA VAL A 327 -1.27 -14.54 -5.21
C VAL A 327 -0.44 -15.74 -5.65
N VAL A 328 -0.90 -16.54 -6.61
CA VAL A 328 -0.12 -17.66 -7.18
C VAL A 328 1.18 -17.15 -7.79
N MET A 329 1.14 -16.09 -8.59
CA MET A 329 2.35 -15.47 -9.15
C MET A 329 3.29 -14.97 -8.05
N ALA A 330 2.77 -14.39 -6.98
CA ALA A 330 3.57 -14.00 -5.82
C ALA A 330 4.27 -15.18 -5.13
N ILE A 331 3.61 -16.34 -5.05
CA ILE A 331 4.18 -17.56 -4.46
C ILE A 331 5.25 -18.15 -5.37
N LEU A 332 4.98 -18.25 -6.67
CA LEU A 332 5.92 -18.80 -7.66
C LEU A 332 7.20 -17.98 -7.77
N THR A 333 7.11 -16.67 -7.55
CA THR A 333 8.28 -15.76 -7.58
C THR A 333 9.07 -15.70 -6.28
N GLU A 334 8.49 -16.15 -5.17
CA GLU A 334 9.11 -16.06 -3.85
C GLU A 334 10.52 -16.69 -3.78
N PRO A 335 10.80 -17.89 -4.34
CA PRO A 335 12.14 -18.49 -4.26
C PRO A 335 13.23 -17.59 -4.85
N LEU A 336 12.96 -16.97 -6.00
CA LEU A 336 13.90 -16.07 -6.67
C LEU A 336 14.12 -14.79 -5.86
N VAL A 337 13.03 -14.21 -5.35
CA VAL A 337 13.08 -13.03 -4.48
C VAL A 337 13.92 -13.32 -3.24
N ARG A 338 13.75 -14.48 -2.60
CA ARG A 338 14.53 -14.89 -1.42
C ARG A 338 16.02 -15.03 -1.72
N ILE A 339 16.37 -15.65 -2.85
CA ILE A 339 17.78 -15.80 -3.28
C ILE A 339 18.42 -14.42 -3.46
N LEU A 340 17.77 -13.52 -4.21
CA LEU A 340 18.27 -12.18 -4.44
C LEU A 340 18.38 -11.37 -3.14
N THR A 341 17.34 -11.42 -2.30
CA THR A 341 17.33 -10.76 -0.99
C THR A 341 18.48 -11.24 -0.10
N LYS A 342 18.77 -12.55 -0.08
CA LYS A 342 19.89 -13.11 0.70
C LYS A 342 21.24 -12.56 0.20
N LYS A 343 21.46 -12.53 -1.12
CA LYS A 343 22.69 -11.98 -1.71
C LYS A 343 22.84 -10.48 -1.41
N MET A 344 21.79 -9.70 -1.62
CA MET A 344 21.80 -8.26 -1.32
C MET A 344 22.01 -8.00 0.18
N ARG A 345 21.41 -8.81 1.05
CA ARG A 345 21.58 -8.69 2.50
C ARG A 345 23.03 -8.90 2.93
N ALA A 346 23.73 -9.89 2.35
CA ALA A 346 25.14 -10.13 2.64
C ALA A 346 26.02 -8.93 2.27
N ILE A 347 25.68 -8.20 1.20
CA ILE A 347 26.41 -7.00 0.75
C ILE A 347 26.06 -5.77 1.59
N LEU A 348 24.76 -5.52 1.81
CA LEU A 348 24.29 -4.30 2.46
C LEU A 348 24.45 -4.33 3.98
N LEU A 349 24.31 -5.51 4.59
CA LEU A 349 24.29 -5.74 6.04
C LEU A 349 25.26 -6.87 6.47
N PRO A 350 26.58 -6.74 6.17
CA PRO A 350 27.54 -7.82 6.40
C PRO A 350 27.68 -8.18 7.89
N SER A 351 27.68 -7.18 8.79
CA SER A 351 27.83 -7.36 10.24
C SER A 351 26.62 -7.99 10.95
N VAL A 352 25.45 -8.04 10.30
CA VAL A 352 24.22 -8.67 10.86
C VAL A 352 24.11 -10.14 10.40
N SER A 353 24.86 -10.54 9.37
CA SER A 353 24.82 -11.88 8.79
C SER A 353 25.61 -12.93 9.58
N THR A 354 26.46 -12.51 10.52
CA THR A 354 27.37 -13.39 11.28
C THR A 354 26.78 -13.88 12.62
N SER A 355 25.62 -13.38 13.05
CA SER A 355 25.02 -13.71 14.36
C SER A 355 23.86 -14.71 14.31
N SER A 356 23.66 -15.43 13.20
CA SER A 356 22.61 -16.46 13.08
C SER A 356 23.13 -17.70 12.35
N ARG A 357 24.19 -18.31 12.86
CA ARG A 357 24.47 -19.73 12.63
C ARG A 357 23.81 -20.55 13.72
#